data_AF-A0A7R9MMI2-F1
#
_entry.id   AF-A0A7R9MMI2-F1
#
_cell.length_a   1.000
_cell.length_b   1.000
_cell.length_c   1.000
_cell.angle_alpha   90.00
_cell.angle_beta   90.00
_cell.angle_gamma   90.00
#
_symmetry.space_group_name_H-M   'P 1'
#
loop_
_entity.id
_entity.type
_entity.pdbx_description
1 polymer ?
#
loop_
_entity_poly.entity_id
_entity_poly.type
_entity_poly.pdbx_seq_one_letter_code
_entity_poly.pdbx_strand_id
1 'polypeptide(L)' 'MSKRLPFLRSCLEECDPPIKTEVKGVIPVWLKGTLLRNGPGLQEVGTDKYNHMFDGLALM' A
#
# COMPACT_ATOMS: atom_id res chain seq x y z
N MET A 1 -6.00 -18.20 14.26
CA MET A 1 -5.37 -17.23 13.32
C MET A 1 -6.26 -16.01 13.21
N SER A 2 -5.84 -14.88 13.80
CA SER A 2 -6.62 -13.64 13.76
C SER A 2 -6.71 -13.13 12.32
N LYS A 3 -7.92 -13.06 11.77
CA LYS A 3 -8.18 -12.51 10.44
C LYS A 3 -7.96 -11.00 10.49
N ARG A 4 -6.71 -10.54 10.27
CA ARG A 4 -6.46 -9.10 10.06
C ARG A 4 -7.24 -8.66 8.82
N LEU A 5 -7.91 -7.50 8.93
CA LEU A 5 -8.64 -6.89 7.83
C LEU A 5 -7.67 -6.65 6.66
N PRO A 6 -8.09 -6.82 5.39
CA PRO A 6 -7.18 -6.75 4.23
C PRO A 6 -6.40 -5.43 4.12
N PHE A 7 -6.94 -4.36 4.70
CA PHE A 7 -6.37 -3.00 4.70
C PHE A 7 -5.41 -2.71 5.87
N LEU A 8 -5.19 -3.67 6.77
CA LEU A 8 -4.24 -3.56 7.90
C LEU A 8 -3.04 -4.51 7.71
N ARG A 9 -2.68 -4.80 6.46
CA ARG A 9 -1.52 -5.65 6.13
C ARG A 9 -0.28 -4.79 5.96
N SER A 10 0.87 -5.36 6.31
CA SER A 10 2.18 -4.76 6.03
C SER A 10 2.64 -5.12 4.62
N CYS A 11 3.26 -4.17 3.93
CA CYS A 11 4.14 -4.39 2.80
C CYS A 11 5.55 -4.60 3.36
N LEU A 12 6.08 -5.82 3.27
CA LEU A 12 7.39 -6.15 3.84
C LEU A 12 8.54 -5.88 2.85
N GLU A 13 8.22 -5.73 1.57
CA GLU A 13 9.16 -5.49 0.48
C GLU A 13 8.62 -4.34 -0.38
N GLU A 14 9.43 -3.31 -0.56
CA GLU A 14 9.11 -2.21 -1.48
C GLU A 14 9.18 -2.69 -2.94
N CYS A 15 8.37 -2.10 -3.81
CA CYS A 15 8.37 -2.42 -5.24
C CYS A 15 9.32 -1.49 -6.00
N ASP A 16 10.51 -1.99 -6.32
CA ASP A 16 11.44 -1.37 -7.27
C ASP A 16 11.92 -2.46 -8.25
N PRO A 17 11.59 -2.41 -9.56
CA PRO A 17 11.01 -1.30 -10.35
C PRO A 17 9.46 -1.27 -10.43
N PRO A 18 8.86 -0.24 -11.06
CA PRO A 18 7.40 -0.15 -11.25
C PRO A 18 6.78 -1.36 -11.95
N ILE A 19 5.66 -1.85 -11.40
CA ILE A 19 4.95 -3.03 -11.92
C ILE A 19 3.89 -2.60 -12.95
N LYS A 20 3.94 -3.17 -14.15
CA LYS A 20 2.89 -2.99 -15.17
C LYS A 20 1.62 -3.73 -14.75
N THR A 21 0.48 -3.07 -14.89
CA THR A 21 -0.84 -3.66 -14.58
C THR A 21 -1.59 -4.09 -15.84
N GLU A 22 -2.54 -5.01 -15.68
CA GLU A 22 -3.49 -5.41 -16.72
C GLU A 22 -4.64 -4.40 -16.78
N VAL A 23 -4.82 -3.74 -17.92
CA VAL A 23 -5.92 -2.78 -18.12
C VAL A 23 -7.16 -3.53 -18.61
N LYS A 24 -8.26 -3.43 -17.85
CA LYS A 24 -9.58 -3.90 -18.26
C LYS A 24 -10.47 -2.70 -18.61
N GLY A 25 -10.91 -2.61 -19.87
CA GLY A 25 -11.62 -1.44 -20.41
C GLY A 25 -10.70 -0.46 -21.13
N VAL A 26 -11.04 0.83 -21.13
CA VAL A 26 -10.30 1.88 -21.86
C VAL A 26 -10.01 3.05 -20.94
N ILE A 27 -8.72 3.40 -20.77
CA ILE A 27 -8.29 4.60 -20.05
C ILE A 27 -8.52 5.83 -20.95
N PRO A 28 -9.18 6.90 -20.49
CA PRO A 28 -9.37 8.11 -21.29
C PRO A 28 -8.05 8.71 -21.79
N VAL A 29 -7.96 9.04 -23.08
CA VAL A 29 -6.72 9.51 -23.73
C VAL A 29 -6.15 10.81 -23.15
N TRP A 30 -6.99 11.61 -22.50
CA TRP A 30 -6.60 12.85 -21.84
C TRP A 30 -6.03 12.62 -20.43
N LEU A 31 -6.22 11.43 -19.83
CA LEU A 31 -5.74 11.13 -18.48
C LEU A 31 -4.26 10.75 -18.53
N LYS A 32 -3.40 11.76 -18.34
CA LYS A 32 -1.94 11.62 -18.32
C LYS A 32 -1.41 12.26 -17.05
N GLY A 33 -0.81 11.46 -16.18
CA GLY A 33 -0.25 11.92 -14.91
C GLY A 33 0.08 10.77 -13.98
N THR A 34 0.39 11.10 -12.73
CA THR A 34 0.74 10.13 -11.68
C THR A 34 -0.25 10.26 -10.52
N LEU A 35 -0.85 9.16 -10.11
CA LEU A 35 -1.65 9.09 -8.88
C LEU A 35 -0.73 8.72 -7.72
N LEU A 36 -0.50 9.67 -6.82
CA LEU A 36 0.24 9.44 -5.58
C LEU A 36 -0.75 9.19 -4.44
N ARG A 37 -0.54 8.12 -3.67
CA ARG A 37 -1.28 7.87 -2.43
C ARG A 37 -0.27 7.66 -1.30
N ASN A 38 -0.63 8.08 -0.10
CA ASN A 38 0.15 7.83 1.10
C ASN A 38 -0.74 7.19 2.17
N GLY A 39 -0.16 6.33 2.99
CA GLY A 39 -0.85 5.66 4.09
C GLY A 39 0.07 4.68 4.81
N PRO A 40 -0.41 3.99 5.86
CA PRO A 40 0.40 3.05 6.60
C PRO A 40 0.73 1.81 5.73
N GLY A 41 2.00 1.50 5.60
CA GLY A 41 2.51 0.31 4.91
C GLY A 41 3.23 -0.68 5.82
N LEU A 42 3.63 -0.30 7.03
CA LEU A 42 4.23 -1.23 8.00
C LEU A 42 3.61 -1.04 9.40
N GLN A 43 3.08 -2.12 9.96
CA GLN A 43 2.33 -2.10 11.23
C GLN A 43 3.15 -2.57 12.45
N GLU A 44 4.37 -3.06 12.23
CA GLU A 44 5.22 -3.64 13.27
C GLU A 44 6.71 -3.49 12.92
N VAL A 45 7.54 -3.29 13.95
CA VAL A 45 8.99 -3.17 13.83
C VAL A 45 9.61 -4.12 14.83
N GLY A 46 10.27 -5.18 14.34
CA GLY A 46 10.74 -6.27 15.20
C GLY A 46 9.56 -6.93 15.92
N THR A 47 9.57 -6.92 17.26
CA THR A 47 8.49 -7.48 18.09
C THR A 47 7.39 -6.48 18.44
N ASP A 48 7.63 -5.19 18.22
CA ASP A 48 6.74 -4.12 18.64
C ASP A 48 5.66 -3.85 17.59
N LYS A 49 4.43 -3.60 18.05
CA LYS A 49 3.23 -3.47 17.20
C LYS A 49 2.51 -2.17 17.47
N TYR A 50 2.14 -1.50 16.39
CA TYR A 50 1.25 -0.36 16.43
C TYR A 50 -0.20 -0.81 16.67
N ASN A 51 -0.94 -0.04 17.48
CA ASN A 51 -2.28 -0.42 17.96
C ASN A 51 -3.41 0.41 17.35
N HIS A 52 -3.08 1.54 16.72
CA HIS A 52 -4.05 2.40 16.06
C HIS A 52 -3.82 2.46 14.54
N MET A 53 -4.89 2.67 13.77
CA MET A 53 -4.86 2.68 12.30
C MET A 53 -3.93 3.75 11.70
N PHE A 54 -3.58 4.78 12.49
CA PHE A 54 -2.78 5.93 12.05
C PHE A 54 -1.34 5.91 12.55
N ASP A 55 -0.92 4.84 13.24
CA ASP A 55 0.41 4.75 13.85
C ASP A 55 1.43 4.05 12.93
N GLY A 56 0.97 3.27 11.95
CA GLY A 56 1.82 2.52 11.04
C GLY A 56 2.72 3.42 10.20
N LEU A 57 3.94 2.95 9.91
CA LEU A 57 4.90 3.72 9.11
C LEU A 57 4.35 3.94 7.69
N ALA A 58 4.53 5.15 7.20
CA ALA A 58 4.05 5.58 5.89
C ALA A 58 4.72 4.80 4.75
N LEU A 59 3.95 4.51 3.70
CA LEU A 59 4.38 3.92 2.45
C LEU A 59 3.71 4.67 1.29
N MET A 60 4.49 4.87 0.23
CA MET A 60 4.10 5.53 -1.01
C MET A 60 4.39 4.64 -2.20
#